data_AF-A0A4R7S1F0-F1
#
_entry.id   AF-A0A4R7S1F0-F1
#
_cell.length_a   1.000
_cell.length_b   1.000
_cell.length_c   1.000
_cell.angle_alpha   90.00
_cell.angle_beta   90.00
_cell.angle_gamma   90.00
#
_symmetry.space_group_name_H-M   'P 1'
#
loop_
_entity.id
_entity.type
_entity.pdbx_description
1 polymer ?
#
loop_
_entity_poly.entity_id
_entity_poly.type
_entity_poly.pdbx_seq_one_letter_code
_entity_poly.pdbx_strand_id
1 'polypeptide(L)'
;MEKQREGAYGFAVSGGHSLKADEPLIDEVAGRFNGMKLYLPVFLAGFVLFACGFLCAQPLSESEVQAAAARVDLALLNARKQEGGAITEQPAPDRLRQADDAVFLRRACIDLAGRLPKAAEVRQFLEDPAPAKRGALVDRLLEEPGAAEVRFQLLAESLRVKDTLGNQSQAPFIAWLHKAMADDMPYDKLMATLLRSPNEDMEAHPASGFYTRDGGDLLHTSTETAEAFLGARLYCAQCHDHPYAEFTQRQTFEFAGCFADSFKNGPRLPSRYAYRDGKPGDWIAPRYLPLSADPGDEASVALAALPTPGKVPREELALWFTGPTNNRFAEVGALRLWHRLFGRINRSGQYWEGAVQAMPYHTAFTENNCEMPPAWKGAWPEDLLDPDNDSAGPVRSLGEEFMRCGYRQKEFMRILARTMAYQSEAVRRVQPGQPSLTDGPFLKRLPPEVTWTAWSVEAGSEGAASSTGADIGQVPPEGHPLRLLGRGTREWSDESAPVISHALTRFIITSSLVEQAAKVKARSVSKHESPTSKVEHLFLSTLGRFPEGREESAALRHLAEHPESAPQDIAWALLNTSEFLFQP
;
A
#
# COMPACT_ATOMS: atom_id res chain seq x y z
N MET A 1 35.80 47.85 31.47
CA MET A 1 37.10 47.21 31.19
C MET A 1 36.98 46.65 29.78
N GLU A 2 37.35 47.36 28.71
CA GLU A 2 38.72 47.47 28.16
C GLU A 2 39.44 46.10 28.19
N LYS A 3 40.05 45.55 27.13
CA LYS A 3 40.63 46.14 25.91
C LYS A 3 41.01 45.00 24.94
N GLN A 4 41.20 45.39 23.67
CA GLN A 4 41.76 44.65 22.52
C GLN A 4 43.07 43.87 22.80
N ARG A 5 43.39 42.89 21.93
CA ARG A 5 44.60 42.96 21.07
C ARG A 5 44.65 41.91 19.95
N GLU A 6 44.98 42.43 18.77
CA GLU A 6 45.38 41.76 17.53
C GLU A 6 46.80 41.16 17.64
N GLY A 7 47.12 40.28 16.68
CA GLY A 7 48.49 39.87 16.37
C GLY A 7 48.54 39.14 15.03
N ALA A 8 48.89 39.89 13.98
CA ALA A 8 49.13 39.43 12.61
C ALA A 8 50.65 39.25 12.33
N TYR A 9 51.00 38.28 11.49
CA TYR A 9 52.18 38.18 10.60
C TYR A 9 51.78 37.09 9.55
N GLY A 10 51.68 37.26 8.22
CA GLY A 10 52.44 38.02 7.21
C GLY A 10 53.79 37.32 6.97
N PHE A 11 54.28 36.90 5.80
CA PHE A 11 53.90 36.90 4.37
C PHE A 11 54.98 36.01 3.69
N ALA A 12 54.71 35.31 2.58
CA ALA A 12 55.61 35.25 1.42
C ALA A 12 54.99 34.47 0.25
N VAL A 13 54.97 35.15 -0.89
CA VAL A 13 54.47 34.76 -2.21
C VAL A 13 55.66 34.61 -3.15
N SER A 14 55.63 33.62 -4.05
CA SER A 14 56.16 33.67 -5.43
C SER A 14 55.72 32.36 -6.10
N GLY A 15 54.81 32.33 -7.07
CA GLY A 15 54.90 32.90 -8.42
C GLY A 15 55.46 31.81 -9.35
N GLY A 16 54.89 31.44 -10.50
CA GLY A 16 53.73 31.89 -11.26
C GLY A 16 53.61 31.04 -12.54
N HIS A 17 52.45 31.15 -13.21
CA HIS A 17 52.20 31.01 -14.68
C HIS A 17 52.59 29.69 -15.38
N SER A 18 51.90 29.14 -16.38
CA SER A 18 50.74 29.50 -17.19
C SER A 18 50.33 28.24 -17.96
N LEU A 19 49.04 28.17 -18.30
CA LEU A 19 48.35 27.26 -19.22
C LEU A 19 49.13 26.89 -20.50
N LYS A 20 48.90 25.67 -21.01
CA LYS A 20 48.54 25.40 -22.41
C LYS A 20 47.95 23.99 -22.59
N ALA A 21 46.81 23.95 -23.25
CA ALA A 21 46.20 22.77 -23.86
C ALA A 21 47.02 22.33 -25.09
N ASP A 22 46.96 21.04 -25.46
CA ASP A 22 46.99 20.55 -26.85
C ASP A 22 46.66 19.04 -26.88
N GLU A 23 45.55 18.70 -27.51
CA GLU A 23 45.28 17.45 -28.25
C GLU A 23 45.33 17.82 -29.76
N PRO A 24 45.29 16.89 -30.75
CA PRO A 24 45.38 15.42 -30.74
C PRO A 24 46.34 14.88 -31.83
N LEU A 25 46.56 13.55 -31.95
CA LEU A 25 46.79 12.95 -33.28
C LEU A 25 46.54 11.43 -33.33
N ILE A 26 45.65 11.09 -34.25
CA ILE A 26 45.25 9.77 -34.73
C ILE A 26 46.21 9.34 -35.86
N ASP A 27 46.41 8.02 -35.99
CA ASP A 27 47.00 7.28 -37.13
C ASP A 27 48.52 7.31 -37.37
N GLU A 28 49.21 6.23 -36.96
CA GLU A 28 50.28 5.62 -37.77
C GLU A 28 50.27 4.08 -37.67
N VAL A 29 49.43 3.50 -38.52
CA VAL A 29 49.62 2.35 -39.41
C VAL A 29 50.85 1.43 -39.23
N ALA A 30 50.52 0.17 -38.93
CA ALA A 30 51.02 -1.08 -39.51
C ALA A 30 52.51 -1.47 -39.42
N GLY A 31 52.74 -2.61 -38.76
CA GLY A 31 53.81 -3.52 -39.17
C GLY A 31 54.33 -4.41 -38.06
N ARG A 32 53.59 -5.49 -37.74
CA ARG A 32 54.14 -6.80 -37.32
C ARG A 32 53.02 -7.79 -36.98
N PHE A 33 52.43 -8.37 -38.02
CA PHE A 33 51.81 -9.68 -37.92
C PHE A 33 52.86 -10.71 -38.34
N ASN A 34 53.26 -11.59 -37.41
CA ASN A 34 53.44 -12.99 -37.76
C ASN A 34 53.45 -13.87 -36.50
N GLY A 35 52.41 -14.71 -36.40
CA GLY A 35 52.42 -15.91 -35.60
C GLY A 35 51.69 -15.84 -34.26
N MET A 36 50.37 -16.04 -34.25
CA MET A 36 49.79 -17.16 -33.50
C MET A 36 48.32 -17.40 -33.86
N LYS A 37 47.91 -18.64 -33.63
CA LYS A 37 46.73 -19.35 -34.13
C LYS A 37 45.40 -18.71 -33.69
N LEU A 38 44.48 -18.67 -34.66
CA LEU A 38 43.02 -18.75 -34.58
C LEU A 38 42.46 -19.10 -33.18
N TYR A 39 41.71 -18.20 -32.53
CA TYR A 39 40.50 -18.44 -31.71
C TYR A 39 39.94 -17.09 -31.22
N LEU A 40 38.87 -16.59 -31.86
CA LEU A 40 37.92 -15.60 -31.35
C LEU A 40 36.53 -16.19 -31.67
N PRO A 41 35.56 -16.25 -30.73
CA PRO A 41 35.09 -15.05 -30.03
C PRO A 41 34.75 -15.21 -28.54
N VAL A 42 35.37 -14.35 -27.72
CA VAL A 42 34.91 -14.05 -26.34
C VAL A 42 34.60 -12.55 -26.16
N PHE A 43 34.80 -11.71 -27.18
CA PHE A 43 34.70 -10.25 -27.01
C PHE A 43 33.38 -9.58 -27.43
N LEU A 44 32.29 -10.35 -27.61
CA LEU A 44 30.95 -9.80 -27.89
C LEU A 44 29.88 -10.14 -26.84
N ALA A 45 30.23 -10.91 -25.79
CA ALA A 45 29.31 -11.21 -24.67
C ALA A 45 29.46 -10.24 -23.49
N GLY A 46 30.56 -9.47 -23.43
CA GLY A 46 30.85 -8.56 -22.30
C GLY A 46 30.22 -7.17 -22.39
N PHE A 47 29.70 -6.76 -23.56
CA PHE A 47 29.11 -5.44 -23.76
C PHE A 47 27.57 -5.42 -23.73
N VAL A 48 26.92 -6.59 -23.71
CA VAL A 48 25.45 -6.70 -23.59
C VAL A 48 24.99 -6.69 -22.12
N LEU A 49 25.90 -6.91 -21.16
CA LEU A 49 25.56 -6.95 -19.72
C LEU A 49 25.84 -5.66 -18.95
N PHE A 50 26.34 -4.60 -19.60
CA PHE A 50 26.60 -3.30 -18.95
C PHE A 50 25.72 -2.14 -19.46
N ALA A 51 24.74 -2.44 -20.32
CA ALA A 51 23.72 -1.51 -20.80
C ALA A 51 22.31 -1.78 -20.21
N CYS A 52 22.23 -2.51 -19.09
CA CYS A 52 20.97 -2.77 -18.36
C CYS A 52 20.81 -1.94 -17.07
N GLY A 53 21.66 -0.95 -16.84
CA GLY A 53 21.40 0.09 -15.83
C GLY A 53 20.60 1.22 -16.48
N PHE A 54 19.36 1.43 -16.05
CA PHE A 54 18.42 2.47 -16.51
C PHE A 54 17.60 2.22 -17.79
N LEU A 55 17.33 0.97 -18.16
CA LEU A 55 16.08 0.72 -18.88
C LEU A 55 14.97 0.65 -17.85
N CYS A 56 14.29 1.78 -17.59
CA CYS A 56 12.94 1.74 -17.04
C CYS A 56 12.18 0.72 -17.90
N ALA A 57 11.80 -0.41 -17.30
CA ALA A 57 10.98 -1.38 -18.00
C ALA A 57 9.80 -0.60 -18.60
N GLN A 58 9.53 -0.76 -19.88
CA GLN A 58 8.42 -0.05 -20.51
C GLN A 58 7.12 -0.44 -19.78
N PRO A 59 6.15 0.48 -19.63
CA PRO A 59 4.83 0.12 -19.11
C PRO A 59 4.20 -0.92 -20.03
N LEU A 60 3.32 -1.76 -19.47
CA LEU A 60 2.65 -2.80 -20.27
C LEU A 60 1.77 -2.13 -21.35
N SER A 61 1.74 -2.74 -22.53
CA SER A 61 0.79 -2.36 -23.58
C SER A 61 -0.65 -2.62 -23.12
N GLU A 62 -1.63 -1.88 -23.66
CA GLU A 62 -3.04 -2.08 -23.28
C GLU A 62 -3.49 -3.54 -23.51
N SER A 63 -3.02 -4.21 -24.57
CA SER A 63 -3.30 -5.63 -24.79
C SER A 63 -2.75 -6.55 -23.71
N GLU A 64 -1.56 -6.25 -23.18
CA GLU A 64 -0.96 -7.03 -22.08
C GLU A 64 -1.73 -6.83 -20.77
N VAL A 65 -2.14 -5.59 -20.49
CA VAL A 65 -2.96 -5.27 -19.30
C VAL A 65 -4.31 -5.97 -19.39
N GLN A 66 -5.00 -5.92 -20.53
CA GLN A 66 -6.28 -6.61 -20.74
C GLN A 66 -6.15 -8.13 -20.60
N ALA A 67 -5.09 -8.71 -21.16
CA ALA A 67 -4.84 -10.14 -21.01
C ALA A 67 -4.54 -10.54 -19.55
N ALA A 68 -3.83 -9.70 -18.80
CA ALA A 68 -3.59 -9.90 -17.37
C ALA A 68 -4.87 -9.80 -16.55
N ALA A 69 -5.68 -8.78 -16.79
CA ALA A 69 -6.99 -8.60 -16.14
C ALA A 69 -7.90 -9.81 -16.39
N ALA A 70 -7.96 -10.30 -17.63
CA ALA A 70 -8.73 -11.49 -17.98
C ALA A 70 -8.26 -12.77 -17.27
N ARG A 71 -6.95 -12.90 -16.99
CA ARG A 71 -6.43 -14.03 -16.20
C ARG A 71 -6.85 -13.94 -14.74
N VAL A 72 -6.83 -12.74 -14.14
CA VAL A 72 -7.34 -12.52 -12.78
C VAL A 72 -8.84 -12.85 -12.72
N ASP A 73 -9.64 -12.33 -13.65
CA ASP A 73 -11.08 -12.63 -13.72
C ASP A 73 -11.33 -14.14 -13.88
N LEU A 74 -10.55 -14.83 -14.72
CA LEU A 74 -10.65 -16.27 -14.89
C LEU A 74 -10.30 -17.05 -13.61
N ALA A 75 -9.28 -16.61 -12.86
CA ALA A 75 -8.91 -17.22 -11.59
C ALA A 75 -10.04 -17.08 -10.55
N LEU A 76 -10.64 -15.89 -10.46
CA LEU A 76 -11.82 -15.65 -9.61
C LEU A 76 -12.99 -16.53 -10.02
N LEU A 77 -13.26 -16.68 -11.32
CA LEU A 77 -14.31 -17.54 -11.84
C LEU A 77 -14.05 -19.04 -11.57
N ASN A 78 -12.80 -19.48 -11.59
CA ASN A 78 -12.45 -20.88 -11.36
C ASN A 78 -12.53 -21.25 -9.88
N ALA A 79 -12.10 -20.38 -8.97
CA ALA A 79 -12.27 -20.63 -7.53
C ALA A 79 -13.74 -20.82 -7.15
N ARG A 80 -14.65 -20.04 -7.76
CA ARG A 80 -16.10 -20.23 -7.60
C ARG A 80 -16.57 -21.64 -8.00
N LYS A 81 -15.96 -22.26 -9.01
CA LYS A 81 -16.36 -23.61 -9.47
C LYS A 81 -15.96 -24.71 -8.49
N GLN A 82 -14.91 -24.49 -7.70
CA GLN A 82 -14.35 -25.48 -6.79
C GLN A 82 -15.11 -25.52 -5.44
N GLU A 83 -15.73 -24.41 -5.01
CA GLU A 83 -16.42 -24.28 -3.71
C GLU A 83 -17.87 -24.88 -3.63
N GLY A 84 -18.41 -25.46 -4.71
CA GLY A 84 -19.57 -26.38 -4.67
C GLY A 84 -20.99 -25.82 -4.91
N GLY A 85 -21.63 -26.22 -6.02
CA GLY A 85 -23.08 -26.10 -6.23
C GLY A 85 -23.48 -26.44 -7.67
N ALA A 86 -24.38 -27.41 -7.85
CA ALA A 86 -24.82 -27.90 -9.16
C ALA A 86 -25.11 -26.76 -10.15
N ILE A 87 -24.60 -26.95 -11.36
CA ILE A 87 -24.99 -26.18 -12.54
C ILE A 87 -26.51 -26.34 -12.68
N THR A 88 -27.29 -25.30 -12.41
CA THR A 88 -28.44 -25.08 -13.29
C THR A 88 -27.83 -24.65 -14.61
N GLU A 89 -28.10 -25.40 -15.69
CA GLU A 89 -27.53 -25.24 -17.04
C GLU A 89 -27.89 -23.91 -17.74
N GLN A 90 -28.19 -22.87 -16.97
CA GLN A 90 -28.33 -21.52 -17.43
C GLN A 90 -27.49 -20.60 -16.54
N PRO A 91 -26.47 -19.90 -17.08
CA PRO A 91 -25.86 -18.80 -16.34
C PRO A 91 -26.97 -17.79 -16.04
N ALA A 92 -27.31 -17.62 -14.77
CA ALA A 92 -28.27 -16.59 -14.39
C ALA A 92 -27.72 -15.23 -14.86
N PRO A 93 -28.47 -14.46 -15.68
CA PRO A 93 -28.00 -13.22 -16.30
C PRO A 93 -27.70 -12.06 -15.32
N ASP A 94 -27.71 -12.29 -14.01
CA ASP A 94 -27.57 -11.28 -12.95
C ASP A 94 -26.19 -11.22 -12.25
N ARG A 95 -25.17 -11.97 -12.69
CA ARG A 95 -24.07 -12.35 -11.77
C ARG A 95 -22.88 -11.38 -11.59
N LEU A 96 -22.71 -10.36 -12.43
CA LEU A 96 -21.83 -9.20 -12.16
C LEU A 96 -22.42 -8.00 -12.88
N ARG A 97 -23.30 -7.27 -12.20
CA ARG A 97 -23.86 -6.07 -12.80
C ARG A 97 -22.74 -5.04 -12.93
N GLN A 98 -22.49 -4.58 -14.15
CA GLN A 98 -21.51 -3.54 -14.40
C GLN A 98 -21.93 -2.27 -13.65
N ALA A 99 -21.00 -1.66 -12.91
CA ALA A 99 -21.27 -0.36 -12.29
C ALA A 99 -21.56 0.67 -13.38
N ASP A 100 -22.43 1.63 -13.10
CA ASP A 100 -22.57 2.79 -13.96
C ASP A 100 -21.25 3.61 -14.02
N ASP A 101 -21.15 4.47 -15.02
CA ASP A 101 -19.94 5.26 -15.24
C ASP A 101 -19.66 6.28 -14.12
N ALA A 102 -20.69 6.77 -13.43
CA ALA A 102 -20.51 7.73 -12.34
C ALA A 102 -19.90 7.05 -11.10
N VAL A 103 -20.40 5.86 -10.76
CA VAL A 103 -19.86 4.99 -9.70
C VAL A 103 -18.44 4.58 -10.04
N PHE A 104 -18.19 4.09 -11.26
CA PHE A 104 -16.83 3.72 -11.68
C PHE A 104 -15.86 4.89 -11.59
N LEU A 105 -16.21 6.06 -12.12
CA LEU A 105 -15.37 7.26 -12.06
C LEU A 105 -15.03 7.64 -10.61
N ARG A 106 -16.06 7.74 -9.75
CA ARG A 106 -15.86 8.12 -8.35
C ARG A 106 -14.95 7.12 -7.64
N ARG A 107 -15.19 5.82 -7.81
CA ARG A 107 -14.37 4.76 -7.22
C ARG A 107 -12.93 4.81 -7.70
N ALA A 108 -12.70 4.90 -9.01
CA ALA A 108 -11.37 4.95 -9.60
C ALA A 108 -10.57 6.17 -9.13
N CYS A 109 -11.20 7.36 -9.05
CA CYS A 109 -10.54 8.56 -8.52
C CYS A 109 -10.10 8.39 -7.06
N ILE A 110 -10.93 7.77 -6.23
CA ILE A 110 -10.62 7.57 -4.81
C ILE A 110 -9.54 6.50 -4.64
N ASP A 111 -9.65 5.39 -5.35
CA ASP A 111 -8.76 4.24 -5.20
C ASP A 111 -7.39 4.46 -5.79
N LEU A 112 -7.34 5.05 -6.98
CA LEU A 112 -6.13 5.18 -7.76
C LEU A 112 -5.44 6.52 -7.55
N ALA A 113 -6.19 7.59 -7.27
CA ALA A 113 -5.63 8.95 -7.15
C ALA A 113 -5.86 9.60 -5.77
N GLY A 114 -6.57 8.94 -4.85
CA GLY A 114 -6.74 9.44 -3.48
C GLY A 114 -7.54 10.75 -3.39
N ARG A 115 -8.52 10.96 -4.27
CA ARG A 115 -9.36 12.16 -4.26
C ARG A 115 -10.75 11.91 -4.84
N LEU A 116 -11.68 12.82 -4.57
CA LEU A 116 -12.96 12.84 -5.28
C LEU A 116 -12.78 13.34 -6.74
N PRO A 117 -13.63 12.91 -7.69
CA PRO A 117 -13.59 13.44 -9.05
C PRO A 117 -14.00 14.91 -9.06
N LYS A 118 -13.33 15.73 -9.89
CA LYS A 118 -13.67 17.15 -10.05
C LYS A 118 -14.93 17.28 -10.90
N ALA A 119 -15.73 18.32 -10.68
CA ALA A 119 -16.98 18.55 -11.41
C ALA A 119 -16.81 18.56 -12.96
N ALA A 120 -15.70 19.09 -13.47
CA ALA A 120 -15.40 19.07 -14.90
C ALA A 120 -15.06 17.65 -15.41
N GLU A 121 -14.33 16.86 -14.62
CA GLU A 121 -14.01 15.47 -14.97
C GLU A 121 -15.26 14.61 -15.02
N VAL A 122 -16.21 14.81 -14.09
CA VAL A 122 -17.50 14.11 -14.09
C VAL A 122 -18.27 14.38 -15.38
N ARG A 123 -18.45 15.66 -15.74
CA ARG A 123 -19.16 16.03 -16.97
C ARG A 123 -18.49 15.42 -18.20
N GLN A 124 -17.19 15.64 -18.35
CA GLN A 124 -16.44 15.15 -19.50
C GLN A 124 -16.51 13.62 -19.63
N PHE A 125 -16.36 12.88 -18.52
CA PHE A 125 -16.34 11.43 -18.55
C PHE A 125 -17.72 10.80 -18.84
N LEU A 126 -18.79 11.41 -18.31
CA LEU A 126 -20.15 10.94 -18.55
C LEU A 126 -20.65 11.26 -19.96
N GLU A 127 -20.17 12.35 -20.55
CA GLU A 127 -20.50 12.73 -21.94
C GLU A 127 -19.66 11.99 -22.99
N ASP A 128 -18.49 11.45 -22.62
CA ASP A 128 -17.62 10.71 -23.52
C ASP A 128 -18.26 9.38 -23.97
N PRO A 129 -18.54 9.17 -25.28
CA PRO A 129 -19.09 7.92 -25.78
C PRO A 129 -18.03 6.87 -26.09
N ALA A 130 -16.73 7.18 -25.91
CA ALA A 130 -15.65 6.28 -26.29
C ALA A 130 -15.71 4.96 -25.48
N PRO A 131 -15.74 3.78 -26.14
CA PRO A 131 -15.78 2.49 -25.44
C PRO A 131 -14.56 2.26 -24.52
N ALA A 132 -13.43 2.88 -24.84
CA ALA A 132 -12.18 2.75 -24.09
C ALA A 132 -12.00 3.81 -22.98
N LYS A 133 -13.00 4.67 -22.71
CA LYS A 133 -12.85 5.80 -21.78
C LYS A 133 -12.46 5.40 -20.36
N ARG A 134 -12.96 4.25 -19.87
CA ARG A 134 -12.61 3.71 -18.55
C ARG A 134 -11.12 3.38 -18.45
N GLY A 135 -10.56 2.80 -19.49
CA GLY A 135 -9.14 2.48 -19.55
C GLY A 135 -8.28 3.73 -19.59
N ALA A 136 -8.63 4.68 -20.47
CA ALA A 136 -7.95 5.97 -20.56
C ALA A 136 -8.02 6.77 -19.24
N LEU A 137 -9.15 6.71 -18.53
CA LEU A 137 -9.30 7.33 -17.21
C LEU A 137 -8.31 6.73 -16.19
N VAL A 138 -8.26 5.41 -16.07
CA VAL A 138 -7.35 4.73 -15.13
C VAL A 138 -5.89 5.08 -15.43
N ASP A 139 -5.50 5.07 -16.70
CA ASP A 139 -4.12 5.40 -17.10
C ASP A 139 -3.78 6.83 -16.70
N ARG A 140 -4.68 7.78 -16.96
CA ARG A 140 -4.52 9.17 -16.54
C ARG A 140 -4.42 9.31 -15.02
N LEU A 141 -5.28 8.63 -14.26
CA LEU A 141 -5.32 8.74 -12.79
C LEU A 141 -4.03 8.20 -12.15
N LEU A 142 -3.45 7.14 -12.70
CA LEU A 142 -2.20 6.54 -12.18
C LEU A 142 -0.96 7.40 -12.41
N GLU A 143 -1.03 8.35 -13.35
CA GLU A 143 0.02 9.36 -13.58
C GLU A 143 -0.15 10.61 -12.70
N GLU A 144 -1.25 10.72 -11.95
CA GLU A 144 -1.41 11.84 -11.02
C GLU A 144 -0.52 11.68 -9.77
N PRO A 145 -0.02 12.78 -9.17
CA PRO A 145 0.78 12.71 -7.94
C PRO A 145 0.07 11.97 -6.79
N GLY A 146 -1.25 12.10 -6.70
CA GLY A 146 -2.05 11.39 -5.71
C GLY A 146 -1.98 9.87 -5.80
N ALA A 147 -1.65 9.30 -6.97
CA ALA A 147 -1.50 7.86 -7.12
C ALA A 147 -0.25 7.32 -6.40
N ALA A 148 0.86 8.05 -6.46
CA ALA A 148 2.04 7.74 -5.68
C ALA A 148 1.75 7.87 -4.18
N GLU A 149 0.97 8.87 -3.79
CA GLU A 149 0.61 9.11 -2.40
C GLU A 149 -0.26 8.00 -1.81
N VAL A 150 -1.25 7.50 -2.55
CA VAL A 150 -2.04 6.34 -2.12
C VAL A 150 -1.16 5.14 -1.81
N ARG A 151 -0.19 4.83 -2.69
CA ARG A 151 0.74 3.71 -2.48
C ARG A 151 1.69 3.98 -1.31
N PHE A 152 2.14 5.22 -1.16
CA PHE A 152 2.94 5.64 -0.01
C PHE A 152 2.20 5.39 1.29
N GLN A 153 0.93 5.80 1.42
CA GLN A 153 0.18 5.62 2.66
C GLN A 153 0.04 4.13 3.01
N LEU A 154 -0.27 3.25 2.05
CA LEU A 154 -0.34 1.80 2.28
C LEU A 154 1.00 1.24 2.79
N LEU A 155 2.09 1.67 2.16
CA LEU A 155 3.44 1.25 2.53
C LEU A 155 3.84 1.80 3.90
N ALA A 156 3.47 3.04 4.20
CA ALA A 156 3.78 3.73 5.45
C ALA A 156 3.05 3.12 6.65
N GLU A 157 1.80 2.66 6.47
CA GLU A 157 1.12 1.83 7.48
C GLU A 157 1.85 0.49 7.68
N SER A 158 2.18 -0.21 6.58
CA SER A 158 2.86 -1.53 6.64
C SER A 158 4.24 -1.47 7.31
N LEU A 159 5.00 -0.39 7.07
CA LEU A 159 6.32 -0.14 7.64
C LEU A 159 6.25 0.63 8.98
N ARG A 160 5.05 0.98 9.43
CA ARG A 160 4.74 1.84 10.57
C ARG A 160 5.65 3.08 10.68
N VAL A 161 5.67 3.84 9.59
CA VAL A 161 6.51 5.04 9.45
C VAL A 161 6.01 6.16 10.37
N LYS A 162 6.89 6.65 11.25
CA LYS A 162 6.64 7.79 12.15
C LYS A 162 7.53 8.96 11.76
N ASP A 163 7.15 10.20 12.10
CA ASP A 163 7.97 11.39 11.81
C ASP A 163 9.29 11.40 12.61
N THR A 164 9.24 10.86 13.83
CA THR A 164 10.36 10.82 14.76
C THR A 164 10.35 9.52 15.57
N LEU A 165 11.54 9.07 15.98
CA LEU A 165 11.71 8.06 17.03
C LEU A 165 12.67 8.62 18.08
N GLY A 166 12.16 8.82 19.30
CA GLY A 166 12.91 9.57 20.32
C GLY A 166 13.26 10.97 19.80
N ASN A 167 14.56 11.30 19.73
CA ASN A 167 15.04 12.58 19.19
C ASN A 167 15.49 12.50 17.72
N GLN A 168 15.39 11.33 17.08
CA GLN A 168 15.82 11.13 15.70
C GLN A 168 14.68 11.41 14.73
N SER A 169 14.92 12.29 13.76
CA SER A 169 13.98 12.52 12.66
C SER A 169 14.04 11.39 11.63
N GLN A 170 12.88 10.99 11.14
CA GLN A 170 12.74 10.00 10.06
C GLN A 170 12.51 10.65 8.68
N ALA A 171 12.66 11.97 8.57
CA ALA A 171 12.39 12.72 7.35
C ALA A 171 13.16 12.21 6.11
N PRO A 172 14.46 11.83 6.19
CA PRO A 172 15.15 11.23 5.04
C PRO A 172 14.49 9.94 4.54
N PHE A 173 14.05 9.07 5.45
CA PHE A 173 13.37 7.82 5.11
C PHE A 173 12.01 8.07 4.47
N ILE A 174 11.23 8.99 5.04
CA ILE A 174 9.93 9.41 4.49
C ILE A 174 10.11 9.96 3.07
N ALA A 175 11.07 10.86 2.87
CA ALA A 175 11.35 11.44 1.56
C ALA A 175 11.77 10.39 0.53
N TRP A 176 12.59 9.41 0.95
CA TRP A 176 12.99 8.29 0.09
C TRP A 176 11.79 7.40 -0.28
N LEU A 177 10.89 7.10 0.66
CA LEU A 177 9.67 6.33 0.40
C LEU A 177 8.74 7.05 -0.58
N HIS A 178 8.49 8.35 -0.41
CA HIS A 178 7.70 9.13 -1.37
C HIS A 178 8.33 9.08 -2.77
N LYS A 179 9.65 9.26 -2.86
CA LYS A 179 10.37 9.16 -4.13
C LYS A 179 10.25 7.76 -4.74
N ALA A 180 10.40 6.71 -3.95
CA ALA A 180 10.26 5.34 -4.44
C ALA A 180 8.86 5.07 -5.01
N MET A 181 7.80 5.64 -4.41
CA MET A 181 6.44 5.51 -4.93
C MET A 181 6.19 6.34 -6.18
N ALA A 182 6.76 7.54 -6.25
CA ALA A 182 6.68 8.43 -7.42
C ALA A 182 7.40 7.82 -8.64
N ASP A 183 8.55 7.18 -8.43
CA ASP A 183 9.31 6.51 -9.48
C ASP A 183 8.74 5.13 -9.86
N ASP A 184 7.66 4.67 -9.21
CA ASP A 184 7.11 3.32 -9.32
C ASP A 184 8.19 2.23 -9.14
N MET A 185 9.01 2.40 -8.09
CA MET A 185 10.05 1.45 -7.74
C MET A 185 9.43 0.05 -7.57
N PRO A 186 9.97 -0.98 -8.27
CA PRO A 186 9.53 -2.35 -8.10
C PRO A 186 9.57 -2.79 -6.64
N TYR A 187 8.52 -3.45 -6.16
CA TYR A 187 8.34 -3.83 -4.75
C TYR A 187 9.44 -4.77 -4.24
N ASP A 188 9.94 -5.67 -5.10
CA ASP A 188 11.09 -6.53 -4.83
C ASP A 188 12.38 -5.71 -4.62
N LYS A 189 12.59 -4.67 -5.43
CA LYS A 189 13.74 -3.75 -5.31
C LYS A 189 13.62 -2.86 -4.09
N LEU A 190 12.42 -2.42 -3.76
CA LEU A 190 12.13 -1.69 -2.53
C LEU A 190 12.50 -2.54 -1.31
N MET A 191 11.99 -3.77 -1.22
CA MET A 191 12.29 -4.69 -0.12
C MET A 191 13.79 -5.03 -0.04
N ALA A 192 14.41 -5.33 -1.19
CA ALA A 192 15.84 -5.59 -1.23
C ALA A 192 16.68 -4.38 -0.77
N THR A 193 16.23 -3.15 -1.06
CA THR A 193 16.90 -1.93 -0.60
C THR A 193 16.74 -1.74 0.90
N LEU A 194 15.53 -1.96 1.45
CA LEU A 194 15.27 -1.90 2.90
C LEU A 194 16.17 -2.89 3.66
N LEU A 195 16.19 -4.16 3.25
CA LEU A 195 16.92 -5.23 3.93
C LEU A 195 18.45 -5.11 3.80
N ARG A 196 18.94 -4.53 2.71
CA ARG A 196 20.39 -4.34 2.49
C ARG A 196 20.92 -3.04 3.09
N SER A 197 20.04 -2.12 3.47
CA SER A 197 20.48 -0.85 4.04
C SER A 197 21.26 -1.11 5.33
N PRO A 198 22.41 -0.44 5.53
CA PRO A 198 23.13 -0.54 6.80
C PRO A 198 22.27 0.02 7.94
N ASN A 199 22.42 -0.46 9.17
CA ASN A 199 21.75 0.16 10.32
C ASN A 199 22.57 1.38 10.81
N GLU A 200 22.67 2.40 9.95
CA GLU A 200 23.58 3.55 10.10
C GLU A 200 22.85 4.87 9.80
N ASP A 201 23.63 5.94 9.54
CA ASP A 201 23.16 7.30 9.26
C ASP A 201 22.19 7.35 8.06
N MET A 202 20.97 7.79 8.35
CA MET A 202 19.88 7.91 7.38
C MET A 202 20.12 9.00 6.32
N GLU A 203 20.96 9.99 6.59
CA GLU A 203 21.28 11.02 5.59
C GLU A 203 22.07 10.42 4.43
N ALA A 204 23.03 9.53 4.74
CA ALA A 204 23.79 8.80 3.73
C ALA A 204 22.98 7.62 3.15
N HIS A 205 22.18 6.96 3.99
CA HIS A 205 21.43 5.76 3.64
C HIS A 205 19.95 5.88 4.08
N PRO A 206 19.09 6.57 3.31
CA PRO A 206 17.70 6.84 3.73
C PRO A 206 16.87 5.60 4.07
N ALA A 207 17.10 4.48 3.39
CA ALA A 207 16.41 3.21 3.66
C ALA A 207 16.73 2.62 5.05
N SER A 208 17.77 3.10 5.74
CA SER A 208 18.12 2.72 7.12
C SER A 208 17.05 3.12 8.14
N GLY A 209 16.11 4.01 7.77
CA GLY A 209 14.87 4.22 8.50
C GLY A 209 14.10 2.93 8.80
N PHE A 210 14.25 1.90 7.96
CA PHE A 210 13.67 0.57 8.16
C PHE A 210 14.06 -0.08 9.49
N TYR A 211 15.31 0.06 9.90
CA TYR A 211 15.81 -0.51 11.16
C TYR A 211 15.71 0.49 12.30
N THR A 212 16.05 1.76 12.03
CA THR A 212 16.10 2.78 13.07
C THR A 212 14.73 3.13 13.62
N ARG A 213 13.63 2.98 12.85
CA ARG A 213 12.24 3.14 13.36
C ARG A 213 11.91 2.19 14.53
N ASP A 214 12.65 1.09 14.65
CA ASP A 214 12.46 0.04 15.67
C ASP A 214 13.61 0.08 16.69
N GLY A 215 14.35 1.20 16.75
CA GLY A 215 15.52 1.36 17.62
C GLY A 215 16.68 0.40 17.30
N GLY A 216 16.65 -0.25 16.13
CA GLY A 216 17.60 -1.29 15.76
C GLY A 216 17.30 -2.67 16.38
N ASP A 217 16.14 -2.86 17.02
CA ASP A 217 15.73 -4.18 17.52
C ASP A 217 15.39 -5.12 16.36
N LEU A 218 16.29 -6.06 16.09
CA LEU A 218 16.13 -7.04 15.01
C LEU A 218 14.96 -7.99 15.25
N LEU A 219 14.63 -8.33 16.51
CA LEU A 219 13.51 -9.21 16.81
C LEU A 219 12.22 -8.53 16.39
N HIS A 220 11.99 -7.29 16.86
CA HIS A 220 10.81 -6.52 16.52
C HIS A 220 10.75 -6.19 15.01
N THR A 221 11.87 -5.76 14.42
CA THR A 221 11.94 -5.49 12.97
C THR A 221 11.55 -6.74 12.17
N SER A 222 12.06 -7.91 12.54
CA SER A 222 11.80 -9.16 11.82
C SER A 222 10.35 -9.64 11.96
N THR A 223 9.76 -9.54 13.16
CA THR A 223 8.38 -9.99 13.40
C THR A 223 7.39 -9.12 12.62
N GLU A 224 7.62 -7.81 12.60
CA GLU A 224 6.79 -6.87 11.84
C GLU A 224 7.01 -7.02 10.33
N THR A 225 8.24 -7.32 9.88
CA THR A 225 8.50 -7.61 8.47
C THR A 225 7.82 -8.90 8.02
N ALA A 226 7.81 -9.94 8.86
CA ALA A 226 7.10 -11.19 8.58
C ALA A 226 5.59 -10.96 8.45
N GLU A 227 5.00 -10.18 9.35
CA GLU A 227 3.56 -9.85 9.28
C GLU A 227 3.27 -8.97 8.06
N ALA A 228 4.06 -7.92 7.86
CA ALA A 228 3.85 -6.95 6.80
C ALA A 228 3.98 -7.56 5.39
N PHE A 229 4.99 -8.39 5.17
CA PHE A 229 5.42 -8.79 3.82
C PHE A 229 5.30 -10.28 3.53
N LEU A 230 5.09 -11.11 4.55
CA LEU A 230 4.91 -12.56 4.40
C LEU A 230 3.57 -13.03 4.98
N GLY A 231 2.79 -12.14 5.60
CA GLY A 231 1.53 -12.53 6.25
C GLY A 231 1.74 -13.60 7.31
N ALA A 232 2.88 -13.58 8.00
CA ALA A 232 3.28 -14.55 9.02
C ALA A 232 3.42 -13.85 10.36
N ARG A 233 2.58 -14.22 11.34
CA ARG A 233 2.53 -13.55 12.63
C ARG A 233 3.42 -14.21 13.66
N LEU A 234 4.52 -13.54 13.96
CA LEU A 234 5.52 -14.04 14.90
C LEU A 234 5.42 -13.39 16.29
N TYR A 235 4.46 -12.48 16.50
CA TYR A 235 4.44 -11.67 17.72
C TYR A 235 4.33 -12.51 19.00
N CYS A 236 3.36 -13.44 19.07
CA CYS A 236 3.22 -14.37 20.19
C CYS A 236 4.44 -15.30 20.33
N ALA A 237 5.01 -15.69 19.18
CA ALA A 237 6.17 -16.56 19.07
C ALA A 237 7.45 -15.96 19.69
N GLN A 238 7.46 -14.68 20.06
CA GLN A 238 8.60 -14.08 20.77
C GLN A 238 8.77 -14.62 22.19
N CYS A 239 7.67 -14.99 22.86
CA CYS A 239 7.69 -15.40 24.28
C CYS A 239 7.51 -16.91 24.48
N HIS A 240 6.75 -17.57 23.61
CA HIS A 240 6.46 -19.01 23.60
C HIS A 240 6.06 -19.43 22.19
N ASP A 241 6.13 -20.72 21.85
CA ASP A 241 5.59 -21.25 20.59
C ASP A 241 4.16 -20.76 20.35
N HIS A 242 3.86 -20.37 19.12
CA HIS A 242 2.58 -19.77 18.78
C HIS A 242 1.43 -20.75 19.07
N PRO A 243 0.33 -20.33 19.74
CA PRO A 243 -0.70 -21.24 20.21
C PRO A 243 -1.61 -21.79 19.10
N TYR A 244 -1.70 -21.08 17.97
CA TYR A 244 -2.63 -21.41 16.87
C TYR A 244 -1.96 -21.71 15.51
N ALA A 245 -0.95 -20.94 15.11
CA ALA A 245 -0.07 -21.20 13.96
C ALA A 245 1.15 -22.07 14.31
N GLU A 246 1.77 -22.69 13.31
CA GLU A 246 2.92 -23.61 13.45
C GLU A 246 4.29 -22.89 13.55
N PHE A 247 4.32 -21.70 14.13
CA PHE A 247 5.57 -20.96 14.36
C PHE A 247 6.09 -21.16 15.78
N THR A 248 7.31 -21.69 15.89
CA THR A 248 7.99 -21.85 17.19
C THR A 248 8.71 -20.58 17.64
N GLN A 249 8.97 -20.49 18.95
CA GLN A 249 9.79 -19.43 19.50
C GLN A 249 11.19 -19.47 18.89
N ARG A 250 11.78 -20.67 18.78
CA ARG A 250 13.10 -20.82 18.17
C ARG A 250 13.16 -20.26 16.74
N GLN A 251 12.22 -20.62 15.88
CA GLN A 251 12.17 -20.15 14.49
C GLN A 251 12.05 -18.63 14.39
N THR A 252 11.34 -18.00 15.34
CA THR A 252 11.22 -16.54 15.39
C THR A 252 12.58 -15.87 15.63
N PHE A 253 13.36 -16.40 16.58
CA PHE A 253 14.72 -15.90 16.84
C PHE A 253 15.69 -16.26 15.71
N GLU A 254 15.55 -17.43 15.08
CA GLU A 254 16.33 -17.80 13.88
C GLU A 254 16.06 -16.84 12.71
N PHE A 255 14.80 -16.47 12.47
CA PHE A 255 14.43 -15.50 11.44
C PHE A 255 14.95 -14.10 11.74
N ALA A 256 14.83 -13.65 12.99
CA ALA A 256 15.43 -12.39 13.44
C ALA A 256 16.95 -12.34 13.19
N GLY A 257 17.65 -13.47 13.32
CA GLY A 257 19.06 -13.59 12.96
C GLY A 257 19.37 -13.30 11.48
N CYS A 258 18.40 -13.49 10.57
CA CYS A 258 18.59 -13.17 9.15
C CYS A 258 18.70 -11.67 8.88
N PHE A 259 18.28 -10.80 9.81
CA PHE A 259 18.36 -9.35 9.65
C PHE A 259 19.71 -8.77 10.11
N ALA A 260 20.58 -9.59 10.70
CA ALA A 260 21.86 -9.14 11.24
C ALA A 260 22.93 -8.89 10.17
N ASP A 261 23.83 -7.95 10.45
CA ASP A 261 25.00 -7.57 9.64
C ASP A 261 26.08 -8.68 9.61
N SER A 262 26.02 -9.59 10.57
CA SER A 262 26.86 -10.78 10.56
C SER A 262 26.20 -11.89 11.39
N PHE A 263 26.58 -13.13 11.11
CA PHE A 263 26.16 -14.29 11.91
C PHE A 263 26.41 -14.09 13.41
N LYS A 264 27.48 -13.38 13.81
CA LYS A 264 27.85 -13.20 15.22
C LYS A 264 27.02 -12.13 15.95
N ASN A 265 26.31 -11.28 15.20
CA ASN A 265 25.51 -10.18 15.74
C ASN A 265 24.00 -10.51 15.76
N GLY A 266 23.64 -11.76 15.53
CA GLY A 266 22.26 -12.23 15.64
C GLY A 266 21.75 -12.20 17.09
N PRO A 267 20.42 -12.32 17.28
CA PRO A 267 19.81 -12.33 18.59
C PRO A 267 20.22 -13.58 19.41
N ARG A 268 19.93 -13.55 20.70
CA ARG A 268 20.12 -14.67 21.61
C ARG A 268 18.78 -15.13 22.15
N LEU A 269 18.69 -16.41 22.52
CA LEU A 269 17.49 -16.92 23.16
C LEU A 269 17.21 -16.19 24.48
N PRO A 270 15.94 -15.91 24.80
CA PRO A 270 15.57 -15.10 25.96
C PRO A 270 15.90 -15.80 27.28
N SER A 271 16.01 -15.02 28.36
CA SER A 271 16.31 -15.55 29.70
C SER A 271 15.30 -16.58 30.20
N ARG A 272 14.06 -16.53 29.70
CA ARG A 272 12.95 -17.42 30.03
C ARG A 272 12.71 -18.53 29.00
N TYR A 273 13.65 -18.77 28.08
CA TYR A 273 13.51 -19.84 27.10
C TYR A 273 13.32 -21.20 27.78
N ALA A 274 12.21 -21.89 27.48
CA ALA A 274 11.74 -23.04 28.24
C ALA A 274 11.81 -24.38 27.47
N TYR A 275 12.31 -24.37 26.24
CA TYR A 275 12.33 -25.53 25.35
C TYR A 275 13.66 -26.29 25.41
N ARG A 276 13.63 -27.59 25.08
CA ARG A 276 14.80 -28.50 25.22
C ARG A 276 15.83 -28.37 24.11
N ASP A 277 15.48 -27.69 23.03
CA ASP A 277 16.29 -27.49 21.82
C ASP A 277 17.21 -26.26 21.90
N GLY A 278 17.34 -25.65 23.06
CA GLY A 278 18.25 -24.53 23.33
C GLY A 278 18.32 -24.19 24.81
N LYS A 279 19.25 -23.32 25.20
CA LYS A 279 19.36 -22.78 26.55
C LYS A 279 19.20 -21.25 26.54
N PRO A 280 18.68 -20.65 27.63
CA PRO A 280 18.66 -19.21 27.77
C PRO A 280 20.03 -18.56 27.50
N GLY A 281 20.05 -17.53 26.66
CA GLY A 281 21.26 -16.81 26.27
C GLY A 281 22.09 -17.46 25.16
N ASP A 282 21.71 -18.66 24.68
CA ASP A 282 22.38 -19.29 23.54
C ASP A 282 22.30 -18.40 22.31
N TRP A 283 23.38 -18.40 21.54
CA TRP A 283 23.41 -17.80 20.21
C TRP A 283 22.57 -18.64 19.25
N ILE A 284 21.80 -17.96 18.41
CA ILE A 284 20.94 -18.61 17.41
C ILE A 284 21.50 -18.38 16.00
N ALA A 285 21.59 -19.45 15.21
CA ALA A 285 21.98 -19.35 13.82
C ALA A 285 20.82 -18.78 12.98
N PRO A 286 21.07 -17.85 12.05
CA PRO A 286 20.05 -17.37 11.12
C PRO A 286 19.40 -18.51 10.32
N ARG A 287 18.07 -18.50 10.19
CA ARG A 287 17.32 -19.40 9.30
C ARG A 287 16.08 -18.70 8.76
N TYR A 288 15.75 -18.95 7.49
CA TYR A 288 14.52 -18.44 6.90
C TYR A 288 13.27 -19.10 7.50
N LEU A 289 12.13 -18.41 7.44
CA LEU A 289 10.86 -18.95 7.94
C LEU A 289 10.36 -20.10 7.07
N PRO A 290 9.88 -21.19 7.67
CA PRO A 290 9.10 -22.19 6.95
C PRO A 290 7.70 -21.62 6.71
N LEU A 291 7.45 -21.12 5.51
CA LEU A 291 6.25 -20.37 5.15
C LEU A 291 5.07 -21.21 4.63
N SER A 292 5.14 -22.54 4.78
CA SER A 292 4.13 -23.49 4.31
C SER A 292 3.34 -24.10 5.45
N ALA A 293 2.08 -24.43 5.16
CA ALA A 293 1.19 -25.20 6.03
C ALA A 293 1.42 -26.72 5.94
N ASP A 294 2.17 -27.21 4.92
CA ASP A 294 2.58 -28.61 4.83
C ASP A 294 4.06 -28.76 5.23
N PRO A 295 4.36 -29.22 6.47
CA PRO A 295 5.71 -29.50 6.92
C PRO A 295 6.41 -30.65 6.17
N GLY A 296 5.70 -31.38 5.28
CA GLY A 296 6.22 -32.45 4.43
C GLY A 296 6.59 -32.04 3.00
N ASP A 297 6.28 -30.82 2.57
CA ASP A 297 6.60 -30.36 1.20
C ASP A 297 8.11 -30.02 1.07
N GLU A 298 8.79 -30.66 0.11
CA GLU A 298 10.20 -30.42 -0.19
C GLU A 298 10.49 -28.94 -0.55
N ALA A 299 9.49 -28.21 -1.05
CA ALA A 299 9.59 -26.77 -1.30
C ALA A 299 9.66 -25.93 0.00
N SER A 300 9.00 -26.38 1.07
CA SER A 300 9.03 -25.75 2.41
C SER A 300 10.38 -25.94 3.10
N VAL A 301 10.99 -27.11 2.93
CA VAL A 301 12.33 -27.43 3.44
C VAL A 301 13.41 -26.65 2.68
N ALA A 302 13.22 -26.43 1.36
CA ALA A 302 14.08 -25.57 0.56
C ALA A 302 13.94 -24.07 0.92
N LEU A 303 12.76 -23.64 1.38
CA LEU A 303 12.50 -22.28 1.85
C LEU A 303 13.13 -21.97 3.20
N ALA A 304 13.22 -22.94 4.11
CA ALA A 304 13.88 -22.82 5.42
C ALA A 304 15.41 -23.00 5.36
N ALA A 305 16.01 -22.78 4.19
CA ALA A 305 17.46 -22.85 4.00
C ALA A 305 18.21 -21.88 4.94
N LEU A 306 19.44 -22.24 5.29
CA LEU A 306 20.32 -21.36 6.05
C LEU A 306 20.93 -20.32 5.09
N PRO A 307 21.07 -19.05 5.48
CA PRO A 307 21.96 -18.13 4.79
C PRO A 307 23.35 -18.74 4.66
N THR A 308 24.04 -18.48 3.55
CA THR A 308 25.37 -19.05 3.30
C THR A 308 26.38 -18.59 4.38
N PRO A 309 27.03 -19.49 5.13
CA PRO A 309 28.03 -19.10 6.13
C PRO A 309 29.15 -18.25 5.51
N GLY A 310 29.50 -17.14 6.16
CA GLY A 310 30.53 -16.21 5.69
C GLY A 310 30.03 -15.07 4.80
N LYS A 311 28.78 -15.12 4.35
CA LYS A 311 28.08 -13.95 3.76
C LYS A 311 27.35 -13.14 4.84
N VAL A 312 26.88 -11.97 4.46
CA VAL A 312 26.03 -11.12 5.31
C VAL A 312 24.60 -11.67 5.29
N PRO A 313 24.02 -12.10 6.44
CA PRO A 313 22.68 -12.69 6.47
C PRO A 313 21.59 -11.84 5.81
N ARG A 314 21.56 -10.53 6.06
CA ARG A 314 20.53 -9.62 5.50
C ARG A 314 20.58 -9.51 3.97
N GLU A 315 21.76 -9.65 3.36
CA GLU A 315 21.89 -9.62 1.90
C GLU A 315 21.31 -10.88 1.26
N GLU A 316 21.52 -12.04 1.87
CA GLU A 316 20.94 -13.30 1.44
C GLU A 316 19.43 -13.33 1.71
N LEU A 317 18.97 -12.74 2.82
CA LEU A 317 17.55 -12.56 3.11
C LEU A 317 16.85 -11.75 2.02
N ALA A 318 17.46 -10.66 1.54
CA ALA A 318 16.92 -9.88 0.43
C ALA A 318 16.79 -10.69 -0.87
N LEU A 319 17.72 -11.62 -1.13
CA LEU A 319 17.63 -12.55 -2.27
C LEU A 319 16.53 -13.59 -2.05
N TRP A 320 16.34 -14.07 -0.83
CA TRP A 320 15.30 -15.05 -0.50
C TRP A 320 13.89 -14.45 -0.63
N PHE A 321 13.67 -13.22 -0.16
CA PHE A 321 12.38 -12.52 -0.31
C PHE A 321 11.92 -12.39 -1.77
N THR A 322 12.89 -12.25 -2.67
CA THR A 322 12.66 -11.98 -4.10
C THR A 322 13.01 -13.18 -4.98
N GLY A 323 13.29 -14.33 -4.34
CA GLY A 323 13.73 -15.54 -4.99
C GLY A 323 12.55 -16.37 -5.53
N PRO A 324 12.80 -17.26 -6.51
CA PRO A 324 11.77 -18.07 -7.16
C PRO A 324 11.11 -19.10 -6.23
N THR A 325 11.68 -19.29 -5.03
CA THR A 325 11.16 -20.24 -4.03
C THR A 325 10.14 -19.60 -3.10
N ASN A 326 10.05 -18.27 -3.01
CA ASN A 326 9.17 -17.56 -2.09
C ASN A 326 8.05 -16.80 -2.83
N ASN A 327 6.96 -17.50 -3.14
CA ASN A 327 5.77 -16.88 -3.74
C ASN A 327 5.00 -15.99 -2.76
N ARG A 328 5.16 -16.22 -1.45
CA ARG A 328 4.38 -15.56 -0.40
C ARG A 328 4.59 -14.04 -0.38
N PHE A 329 5.81 -13.59 -0.64
CA PHE A 329 6.11 -12.17 -0.75
C PHE A 329 5.29 -11.49 -1.86
N ALA A 330 5.19 -12.14 -3.02
CA ALA A 330 4.39 -11.62 -4.14
C ALA A 330 2.89 -11.69 -3.84
N GLU A 331 2.42 -12.80 -3.27
CA GLU A 331 1.01 -13.01 -2.90
C GLU A 331 0.54 -11.97 -1.88
N VAL A 332 1.31 -11.72 -0.82
CA VAL A 332 0.97 -10.73 0.21
C VAL A 332 1.03 -9.31 -0.35
N GLY A 333 2.06 -8.98 -1.15
CA GLY A 333 2.14 -7.68 -1.83
C GLY A 333 0.94 -7.43 -2.75
N ALA A 334 0.54 -8.43 -3.53
CA ALA A 334 -0.63 -8.38 -4.39
C ALA A 334 -1.94 -8.22 -3.59
N LEU A 335 -2.07 -8.94 -2.47
CA LEU A 335 -3.22 -8.87 -1.58
C LEU A 335 -3.42 -7.50 -0.94
N ARG A 336 -2.33 -6.78 -0.60
CA ARG A 336 -2.45 -5.42 -0.06
C ARG A 336 -3.00 -4.44 -1.10
N LEU A 337 -2.52 -4.53 -2.33
CA LEU A 337 -3.06 -3.72 -3.44
C LEU A 337 -4.49 -4.13 -3.78
N TRP A 338 -4.81 -5.43 -3.69
CA TRP A 338 -6.18 -5.92 -3.81
C TRP A 338 -7.08 -5.33 -2.72
N HIS A 339 -6.70 -5.41 -1.44
CA HIS A 339 -7.47 -4.86 -0.33
C HIS A 339 -7.76 -3.36 -0.51
N ARG A 340 -6.81 -2.61 -1.07
CA ARG A 340 -7.06 -1.21 -1.41
C ARG A 340 -8.20 -1.06 -2.41
N LEU A 341 -8.20 -1.79 -3.51
CA LEU A 341 -9.19 -1.64 -4.60
C LEU A 341 -10.53 -2.33 -4.28
N PHE A 342 -10.49 -3.53 -3.71
CA PHE A 342 -11.64 -4.41 -3.51
C PHE A 342 -12.15 -4.45 -2.06
N GLY A 343 -11.42 -3.89 -1.10
CA GLY A 343 -11.75 -4.05 0.32
C GLY A 343 -11.27 -5.39 0.89
N ARG A 344 -11.50 -5.59 2.20
CA ARG A 344 -11.01 -6.77 2.93
C ARG A 344 -11.72 -8.05 2.50
N ILE A 345 -10.95 -9.11 2.38
CA ILE A 345 -11.42 -10.48 2.12
C ILE A 345 -12.16 -10.99 3.37
N ASN A 346 -13.41 -11.43 3.23
CA ASN A 346 -14.22 -11.90 4.35
C ASN A 346 -14.37 -13.44 4.29
N ARG A 347 -13.75 -14.16 5.25
CA ARG A 347 -14.14 -15.54 5.61
C ARG A 347 -14.60 -15.55 7.07
N SER A 348 -15.90 -15.36 7.32
CA SER A 348 -16.63 -16.24 8.25
C SER A 348 -18.14 -16.10 8.08
N GLY A 349 -18.83 -17.24 8.03
CA GLY A 349 -20.28 -17.35 8.18
C GLY A 349 -20.76 -17.08 9.62
N GLN A 350 -20.04 -16.29 10.42
CA GLN A 350 -20.42 -15.93 11.79
C GLN A 350 -20.28 -14.43 12.11
N TYR A 351 -20.01 -13.58 11.11
CA TYR A 351 -20.15 -12.14 11.31
C TYR A 351 -21.63 -11.76 11.27
N TRP A 352 -22.21 -11.61 12.47
CA TRP A 352 -23.55 -11.07 12.70
C TRP A 352 -23.82 -9.83 11.84
N GLU A 353 -25.07 -9.71 11.37
CA GLU A 353 -25.59 -8.56 10.65
C GLU A 353 -25.18 -7.25 11.36
N GLY A 354 -24.31 -6.47 10.71
CA GLY A 354 -23.79 -5.19 11.23
C GLY A 354 -22.29 -5.14 11.53
N ALA A 355 -21.58 -6.27 11.52
CA ALA A 355 -20.17 -6.34 11.93
C ALA A 355 -19.13 -6.13 10.81
N VAL A 356 -19.55 -5.94 9.55
CA VAL A 356 -18.64 -5.90 8.37
C VAL A 356 -17.62 -4.74 8.42
N GLN A 357 -17.71 -3.83 9.39
CA GLN A 357 -16.71 -2.77 9.60
C GLN A 357 -16.48 -2.45 11.09
N ALA A 358 -16.84 -3.35 12.01
CA ALA A 358 -17.14 -2.97 13.39
C ALA A 358 -16.13 -3.38 14.48
N MET A 359 -14.94 -3.84 14.13
CA MET A 359 -13.86 -3.97 15.11
C MET A 359 -12.58 -3.33 14.59
N PRO A 360 -12.00 -2.33 15.28
CA PRO A 360 -10.60 -2.02 15.10
C PRO A 360 -9.83 -3.30 15.35
N TYR A 361 -8.85 -3.62 14.51
CA TYR A 361 -7.99 -4.78 14.72
C TYR A 361 -7.35 -4.76 16.13
N HIS A 362 -7.15 -3.57 16.70
CA HIS A 362 -6.76 -3.35 18.09
C HIS A 362 -7.72 -3.94 19.16
N THR A 363 -9.05 -4.01 18.94
CA THR A 363 -9.95 -4.67 19.92
C THR A 363 -9.85 -6.19 19.88
N ALA A 364 -9.47 -6.77 18.73
CA ALA A 364 -9.06 -8.16 18.68
C ALA A 364 -7.69 -8.41 19.33
N PHE A 365 -6.94 -7.36 19.72
CA PHE A 365 -5.63 -7.47 20.36
C PHE A 365 -5.65 -7.12 21.87
N THR A 366 -6.60 -6.30 22.33
CA THR A 366 -6.72 -5.96 23.76
C THR A 366 -7.46 -6.99 24.59
N GLU A 367 -8.23 -7.87 23.95
CA GLU A 367 -8.67 -9.10 24.60
C GLU A 367 -7.50 -10.08 24.55
N ASN A 368 -7.09 -10.58 25.71
CA ASN A 368 -6.06 -11.62 25.81
C ASN A 368 -6.45 -12.80 24.89
N ASN A 369 -5.86 -12.84 23.70
CA ASN A 369 -6.18 -13.81 22.64
C ASN A 369 -5.89 -15.28 23.01
N CYS A 370 -5.39 -15.55 24.21
CA CYS A 370 -5.33 -16.88 24.79
C CYS A 370 -6.72 -17.48 25.09
N GLU A 371 -7.79 -16.66 25.09
CA GLU A 371 -9.17 -17.10 25.42
C GLU A 371 -10.10 -17.20 24.20
N MET A 372 -9.61 -16.96 22.98
CA MET A 372 -10.45 -17.02 21.77
C MET A 372 -10.82 -18.47 21.41
N PRO A 373 -12.10 -18.79 21.16
CA PRO A 373 -12.53 -20.14 20.82
C PRO A 373 -11.90 -20.65 19.50
N PRO A 374 -11.57 -21.96 19.39
CA PRO A 374 -11.00 -22.55 18.18
C PRO A 374 -11.80 -22.37 16.88
N ALA A 375 -13.09 -21.99 16.98
CA ALA A 375 -13.96 -21.72 15.85
C ALA A 375 -13.60 -20.45 15.04
N TRP A 376 -12.63 -19.66 15.50
CA TRP A 376 -12.24 -18.37 14.93
C TRP A 376 -10.99 -18.45 14.03
N LYS A 377 -10.51 -19.66 13.72
CA LYS A 377 -9.31 -20.00 12.92
C LYS A 377 -9.36 -19.64 11.42
N GLY A 378 -10.35 -18.89 10.93
CA GLY A 378 -10.58 -18.69 9.49
C GLY A 378 -10.36 -17.28 8.98
N ALA A 379 -9.80 -16.37 9.79
CA ALA A 379 -9.82 -14.93 9.53
C ALA A 379 -8.44 -14.33 9.24
N TRP A 380 -7.37 -15.14 9.10
CA TRP A 380 -6.01 -14.64 9.05
C TRP A 380 -5.38 -14.70 7.64
N PRO A 381 -4.47 -13.78 7.28
CA PRO A 381 -3.77 -13.81 5.99
C PRO A 381 -3.00 -15.10 5.74
N GLU A 382 -2.41 -15.70 6.79
CA GLU A 382 -1.79 -17.03 6.71
C GLU A 382 -2.77 -18.12 6.29
N ASP A 383 -4.03 -18.04 6.72
CA ASP A 383 -5.08 -18.99 6.35
C ASP A 383 -5.47 -18.84 4.87
N LEU A 384 -5.43 -17.62 4.31
CA LEU A 384 -5.72 -17.37 2.88
C LEU A 384 -4.66 -17.96 1.94
N LEU A 385 -3.47 -18.23 2.48
CA LEU A 385 -2.29 -18.73 1.79
C LEU A 385 -2.08 -20.24 2.05
N ASP A 386 -2.96 -20.86 2.85
CA ASP A 386 -2.96 -22.30 3.08
C ASP A 386 -3.36 -23.02 1.78
N PRO A 387 -2.56 -23.97 1.25
CA PRO A 387 -2.89 -24.73 0.06
C PRO A 387 -4.24 -25.46 0.12
N ASP A 388 -4.70 -25.80 1.32
CA ASP A 388 -5.98 -26.46 1.57
C ASP A 388 -7.16 -25.47 1.62
N ASN A 389 -6.90 -24.17 1.47
CA ASN A 389 -7.91 -23.11 1.41
C ASN A 389 -8.30 -22.79 -0.05
N ASP A 390 -9.60 -22.78 -0.34
CA ASP A 390 -10.16 -22.46 -1.66
C ASP A 390 -9.75 -21.07 -2.22
N SER A 391 -9.35 -20.14 -1.34
CA SER A 391 -8.81 -18.82 -1.74
C SER A 391 -7.37 -18.87 -2.28
N ALA A 392 -6.62 -19.95 -2.04
CA ALA A 392 -5.20 -20.03 -2.38
C ALA A 392 -4.96 -19.94 -3.90
N GLY A 393 -5.86 -20.49 -4.72
CA GLY A 393 -5.76 -20.44 -6.18
C GLY A 393 -5.79 -19.00 -6.75
N PRO A 394 -6.83 -18.21 -6.45
CA PRO A 394 -6.88 -16.80 -6.83
C PRO A 394 -5.75 -15.95 -6.24
N VAL A 395 -5.37 -16.17 -4.96
CA VAL A 395 -4.27 -15.43 -4.34
C VAL A 395 -2.94 -15.71 -5.05
N ARG A 396 -2.65 -16.98 -5.35
CA ARG A 396 -1.48 -17.36 -6.16
C ARG A 396 -1.50 -16.70 -7.53
N SER A 397 -2.66 -16.68 -8.18
CA SER A 397 -2.83 -16.01 -9.49
C SER A 397 -2.55 -14.50 -9.42
N LEU A 398 -2.98 -13.83 -8.34
CA LEU A 398 -2.65 -12.43 -8.09
C LEU A 398 -1.14 -12.22 -7.88
N GLY A 399 -0.50 -13.10 -7.10
CA GLY A 399 0.95 -13.07 -6.89
C GLY A 399 1.73 -13.28 -8.20
N GLU A 400 1.32 -14.24 -9.04
CA GLU A 400 1.92 -14.49 -10.35
C GLU A 400 1.80 -13.29 -11.30
N GLU A 401 0.64 -12.62 -11.34
CA GLU A 401 0.48 -11.40 -12.14
C GLU A 401 1.31 -10.23 -11.58
N PHE A 402 1.44 -10.13 -10.26
CA PHE A 402 2.30 -9.12 -9.64
C PHE A 402 3.77 -9.36 -10.00
N MET A 403 4.24 -10.61 -9.99
CA MET A 403 5.58 -10.97 -10.49
C MET A 403 5.74 -10.68 -11.98
N ARG A 404 4.73 -11.00 -12.80
CA ARG A 404 4.77 -10.82 -14.26
C ARG A 404 4.88 -9.35 -14.68
N CYS A 405 4.24 -8.44 -13.96
CA CYS A 405 4.40 -7.00 -14.19
C CYS A 405 5.70 -6.42 -13.61
N GLY A 406 6.57 -7.28 -13.06
CA GLY A 406 7.87 -6.91 -12.49
C GLY A 406 7.76 -6.26 -11.13
N TYR A 407 6.81 -6.70 -10.29
CA TYR A 407 6.55 -6.13 -8.95
C TYR A 407 6.20 -4.63 -8.95
N ARG A 408 5.77 -4.09 -10.09
CA ARG A 408 5.41 -2.68 -10.21
C ARG A 408 4.01 -2.44 -9.71
N GLN A 409 3.91 -1.73 -8.60
CA GLN A 409 2.64 -1.53 -7.90
C GLN A 409 1.66 -0.71 -8.75
N LYS A 410 2.14 0.34 -9.46
CA LYS A 410 1.29 1.14 -10.35
C LYS A 410 0.72 0.28 -11.48
N GLU A 411 1.54 -0.52 -12.15
CA GLU A 411 1.10 -1.41 -13.24
C GLU A 411 0.16 -2.51 -12.73
N PHE A 412 0.39 -3.06 -11.53
CA PHE A 412 -0.53 -4.04 -10.96
C PHE A 412 -1.89 -3.43 -10.61
N MET A 413 -1.93 -2.23 -10.02
CA MET A 413 -3.18 -1.49 -9.80
C MET A 413 -3.90 -1.20 -11.14
N ARG A 414 -3.15 -0.91 -12.21
CA ARG A 414 -3.69 -0.74 -13.57
C ARG A 414 -4.38 -2.01 -14.06
N ILE A 415 -3.75 -3.18 -13.87
CA ILE A 415 -4.32 -4.50 -14.21
C ILE A 415 -5.60 -4.74 -13.42
N LEU A 416 -5.55 -4.59 -12.09
CA LEU A 416 -6.72 -4.81 -11.22
C LEU A 416 -7.90 -3.91 -11.62
N ALA A 417 -7.65 -2.63 -11.91
CA ALA A 417 -8.68 -1.69 -12.32
C ALA A 417 -9.30 -1.98 -13.71
N ARG A 418 -8.66 -2.86 -14.52
CA ARG A 418 -9.20 -3.35 -15.80
C ARG A 418 -10.07 -4.60 -15.65
N THR A 419 -9.98 -5.31 -14.54
CA THR A 419 -10.79 -6.52 -14.32
C THR A 419 -12.28 -6.22 -14.41
N MET A 420 -13.06 -7.20 -14.87
CA MET A 420 -14.53 -7.14 -14.83
C MET A 420 -15.01 -7.04 -13.38
N ALA A 421 -14.34 -7.72 -12.46
CA ALA A 421 -14.64 -7.68 -11.03
C ALA A 421 -14.54 -6.25 -10.47
N TYR A 422 -13.45 -5.51 -10.73
CA TYR A 422 -13.33 -4.13 -10.22
C TYR A 422 -14.40 -3.19 -10.80
N GLN A 423 -14.77 -3.42 -12.06
CA GLN A 423 -15.73 -2.60 -12.80
C GLN A 423 -17.20 -2.94 -12.50
N SER A 424 -17.48 -3.92 -11.66
CA SER A 424 -18.84 -4.28 -11.25
C SER A 424 -19.39 -3.36 -10.16
N GLU A 425 -20.69 -3.44 -9.90
CA GLU A 425 -21.31 -2.84 -8.72
C GLU A 425 -20.66 -3.37 -7.43
N ALA A 426 -20.64 -2.53 -6.38
CA ALA A 426 -20.04 -2.92 -5.12
C ALA A 426 -20.92 -3.93 -4.36
N VAL A 427 -20.27 -4.92 -3.75
CA VAL A 427 -20.91 -5.90 -2.88
C VAL A 427 -21.21 -5.26 -1.53
N ARG A 428 -22.50 -5.20 -1.16
CA ARG A 428 -22.96 -4.61 0.11
C ARG A 428 -23.10 -5.62 1.25
N ARG A 429 -23.29 -6.90 0.93
CA ARG A 429 -23.45 -7.99 1.90
C ARG A 429 -22.78 -9.26 1.39
N VAL A 430 -21.96 -9.88 2.22
CA VAL A 430 -21.48 -11.25 2.02
C VAL A 430 -22.51 -12.17 2.63
N GLN A 431 -23.03 -13.13 1.88
CA GLN A 431 -23.85 -14.19 2.47
C GLN A 431 -22.92 -15.25 3.11
N PRO A 432 -23.29 -15.85 4.26
CA PRO A 432 -22.54 -16.97 4.83
C PRO A 432 -22.30 -18.07 3.78
N GLY A 433 -21.05 -18.52 3.63
CA GLY A 433 -20.66 -19.53 2.65
C GLY A 433 -20.33 -19.01 1.23
N GLN A 434 -20.26 -17.69 1.01
CA GLN A 434 -19.74 -17.11 -0.23
C GLN A 434 -18.20 -17.08 -0.26
N PRO A 435 -17.58 -17.11 -1.46
CA PRO A 435 -16.13 -17.01 -1.61
C PRO A 435 -15.56 -15.75 -0.96
N SER A 436 -14.32 -15.83 -0.52
CA SER A 436 -13.66 -14.73 0.24
C SER A 436 -13.15 -13.63 -0.65
N LEU A 437 -12.64 -14.01 -1.83
CA LEU A 437 -12.32 -13.10 -2.91
C LEU A 437 -13.59 -12.94 -3.74
N THR A 438 -14.25 -11.80 -3.54
CA THR A 438 -15.59 -11.58 -4.04
C THR A 438 -15.65 -11.22 -5.52
N ASP A 439 -16.86 -11.38 -6.02
CA ASP A 439 -17.35 -11.04 -7.35
C ASP A 439 -17.08 -9.59 -7.76
N GLY A 440 -16.98 -8.67 -6.80
CA GLY A 440 -16.62 -7.28 -7.03
C GLY A 440 -16.08 -6.61 -5.78
N PRO A 441 -15.75 -5.32 -5.84
CA PRO A 441 -15.27 -4.57 -4.69
C PRO A 441 -16.35 -4.46 -3.61
N PHE A 442 -15.94 -4.49 -2.35
CA PHE A 442 -16.82 -4.23 -1.23
C PHE A 442 -17.13 -2.75 -1.05
N LEU A 443 -18.32 -2.48 -0.52
CA LEU A 443 -18.62 -1.17 0.04
C LEU A 443 -17.65 -0.88 1.20
N LYS A 444 -16.72 0.05 0.98
CA LYS A 444 -15.65 0.43 1.92
C LYS A 444 -15.79 1.88 2.34
N ARG A 445 -15.15 2.27 3.44
CA ARG A 445 -15.15 3.67 3.87
C ARG A 445 -14.30 4.54 2.95
N LEU A 446 -14.61 5.83 2.85
CA LEU A 446 -13.69 6.80 2.27
C LEU A 446 -12.38 6.77 3.09
N PRO A 447 -11.21 6.83 2.43
CA PRO A 447 -9.95 6.89 3.15
C PRO A 447 -9.90 8.17 4.00
N PRO A 448 -9.34 8.13 5.21
CA PRO A 448 -9.27 9.28 6.11
C PRO A 448 -8.71 10.55 5.44
N GLU A 449 -7.70 10.38 4.59
CA GLU A 449 -7.00 11.46 3.88
C GLU A 449 -7.91 12.12 2.85
N VAL A 450 -8.73 11.34 2.15
CA VAL A 450 -9.69 11.86 1.16
C VAL A 450 -10.79 12.64 1.85
N THR A 451 -11.35 12.07 2.91
CA THR A 451 -12.41 12.70 3.71
C THR A 451 -11.92 14.00 4.34
N TRP A 452 -10.71 13.98 4.90
CA TRP A 452 -10.08 15.16 5.48
C TRP A 452 -9.82 16.24 4.44
N THR A 453 -9.20 15.87 3.31
CA THR A 453 -8.88 16.80 2.22
C THR A 453 -10.15 17.45 1.69
N ALA A 454 -11.24 16.68 1.52
CA ALA A 454 -12.53 17.23 1.13
C ALA A 454 -12.99 18.30 2.14
N TRP A 455 -13.07 17.98 3.44
CA TRP A 455 -13.50 18.95 4.45
C TRP A 455 -12.58 20.17 4.61
N SER A 456 -11.26 19.99 4.61
CA SER A 456 -10.29 21.05 4.88
C SER A 456 -10.16 22.04 3.72
N VAL A 457 -10.04 21.52 2.49
CA VAL A 457 -10.00 22.34 1.27
C VAL A 457 -11.30 23.13 1.14
N GLU A 458 -12.43 22.50 1.45
CA GLU A 458 -13.72 23.14 1.39
C GLU A 458 -13.91 24.18 2.50
N ALA A 459 -13.41 23.94 3.72
CA ALA A 459 -13.49 24.91 4.80
C ALA A 459 -12.54 26.12 4.60
N GLY A 460 -11.58 26.04 3.68
CA GLY A 460 -10.59 27.09 3.45
C GLY A 460 -9.65 27.28 4.65
N SER A 461 -9.39 26.22 5.43
CA SER A 461 -8.50 26.31 6.59
C SER A 461 -7.09 26.75 6.17
N GLU A 462 -6.43 27.60 6.97
CA GLU A 462 -5.08 28.07 6.66
C GLU A 462 -4.13 26.88 6.44
N GLY A 463 -3.43 26.86 5.29
CA GLY A 463 -2.62 25.72 4.83
C GLY A 463 -3.34 24.68 3.97
N ALA A 464 -4.67 24.76 3.78
CA ALA A 464 -5.46 23.78 3.00
C ALA A 464 -5.39 23.94 1.48
N ALA A 465 -4.94 25.09 0.97
CA ALA A 465 -4.78 25.27 -0.47
C ALA A 465 -3.70 24.34 -1.08
N SER A 466 -2.82 23.77 -0.24
CA SER A 466 -1.79 22.81 -0.64
C SER A 466 -1.73 21.54 0.22
N SER A 467 -2.34 21.49 1.42
CA SER A 467 -2.25 20.32 2.29
C SER A 467 -3.27 19.23 1.93
N THR A 468 -2.81 18.26 1.17
CA THR A 468 -3.42 16.93 1.16
C THR A 468 -3.26 16.30 2.55
N GLY A 469 -4.07 15.27 2.89
CA GLY A 469 -3.86 14.52 4.14
C GLY A 469 -2.42 14.01 4.34
N ALA A 470 -1.65 13.90 3.25
CA ALA A 470 -0.24 13.53 3.24
C ALA A 470 0.71 14.59 3.82
N ASP A 471 0.35 15.87 3.76
CA ASP A 471 1.18 16.98 4.22
C ASP A 471 1.11 17.17 5.76
N ILE A 472 0.28 16.38 6.42
CA ILE A 472 0.21 16.27 7.88
C ILE A 472 1.20 15.20 8.33
N GLY A 473 1.81 15.42 9.50
CA GLY A 473 2.71 14.46 10.15
C GLY A 473 2.21 13.03 10.04
N GLN A 474 3.14 12.12 9.78
CA GLN A 474 2.90 10.70 9.52
C GLN A 474 2.00 10.06 10.58
N VAL A 475 2.19 10.45 11.84
CA VAL A 475 1.28 10.12 12.95
C VAL A 475 0.63 11.41 13.45
N PRO A 476 -0.66 11.65 13.15
CA PRO A 476 -1.35 12.83 13.65
C PRO A 476 -1.42 12.82 15.19
N PRO A 477 -1.40 14.00 15.83
CA PRO A 477 -1.50 14.10 17.29
C PRO A 477 -2.84 13.55 17.79
N GLU A 478 -2.86 13.17 19.07
CA GLU A 478 -4.10 12.72 19.71
C GLU A 478 -5.19 13.80 19.62
N GLY A 479 -6.42 13.37 19.30
CA GLY A 479 -7.55 14.28 19.07
C GLY A 479 -7.62 14.90 17.67
N HIS A 480 -6.61 14.72 16.81
CA HIS A 480 -6.70 15.18 15.43
C HIS A 480 -7.82 14.46 14.66
N PRO A 481 -8.65 15.15 13.85
CA PRO A 481 -9.78 14.52 13.15
C PRO A 481 -9.42 13.31 12.27
N LEU A 482 -8.24 13.29 11.65
CA LEU A 482 -7.74 12.13 10.91
C LEU A 482 -7.70 10.83 11.74
N ARG A 483 -7.44 10.92 13.06
CA ARG A 483 -7.46 9.76 13.97
C ARG A 483 -8.88 9.21 14.13
N LEU A 484 -9.87 10.09 14.22
CA LEU A 484 -11.29 9.71 14.28
C LEU A 484 -11.79 9.11 12.97
N LEU A 485 -11.28 9.61 11.84
CA LEU A 485 -11.59 9.11 10.50
C LEU A 485 -10.94 7.74 10.24
N GLY A 486 -9.78 7.50 10.83
CA GLY A 486 -9.13 6.20 10.84
C GLY A 486 -7.76 6.10 10.28
N ARG A 487 -7.03 7.21 10.27
CA ARG A 487 -5.59 7.16 10.02
C ARG A 487 -4.93 6.42 11.18
N GLY A 488 -4.13 5.41 10.83
CA GLY A 488 -3.51 4.49 11.77
C GLY A 488 -2.60 5.18 12.77
N THR A 489 -2.32 4.48 13.87
CA THR A 489 -1.33 4.93 14.85
C THR A 489 0.08 4.54 14.48
N ARG A 490 0.22 3.58 13.55
CA ARG A 490 1.50 3.00 13.14
C ARG A 490 2.28 2.45 14.33
N GLU A 491 1.56 1.87 15.28
CA GLU A 491 2.16 1.03 16.33
C GLU A 491 2.33 -0.41 15.84
N TRP A 492 1.43 -0.89 14.98
CA TRP A 492 1.44 -2.22 14.39
C TRP A 492 1.44 -2.11 12.87
N SER A 493 1.99 -3.12 12.19
CA SER A 493 1.96 -3.25 10.71
C SER A 493 0.57 -3.65 10.18
N ASP A 494 -0.49 -3.21 10.86
CA ASP A 494 -1.88 -3.48 10.52
C ASP A 494 -2.51 -2.31 9.75
N GLU A 495 -3.45 -2.64 8.86
CA GLU A 495 -4.25 -1.65 8.14
C GLU A 495 -5.53 -1.35 8.94
N SER A 496 -5.44 -1.12 10.26
CA SER A 496 -6.61 -0.98 11.13
C SER A 496 -7.58 0.10 10.62
N ALA A 497 -8.74 -0.35 10.14
CA ALA A 497 -9.84 0.54 9.82
C ALA A 497 -10.66 0.74 11.09
N PRO A 498 -10.85 1.97 11.60
CA PRO A 498 -11.79 2.15 12.69
C PRO A 498 -13.22 1.92 12.24
N VAL A 499 -14.05 1.69 13.23
CA VAL A 499 -15.50 1.59 13.10
C VAL A 499 -16.07 2.98 12.95
N ILE A 500 -17.26 3.08 12.35
CA ILE A 500 -18.10 4.27 12.54
C ILE A 500 -18.47 4.32 14.03
N SER A 501 -17.65 5.05 14.79
CA SER A 501 -17.86 5.24 16.21
C SER A 501 -18.89 6.35 16.44
N HIS A 502 -19.56 6.30 17.59
CA HIS A 502 -20.41 7.40 18.01
C HIS A 502 -19.64 8.74 18.08
N ALA A 503 -18.33 8.70 18.37
CA ALA A 503 -17.46 9.86 18.34
C ALA A 503 -17.30 10.44 16.92
N LEU A 504 -17.15 9.59 15.91
CA LEU A 504 -17.10 10.03 14.51
C LEU A 504 -18.43 10.65 14.08
N THR A 505 -19.56 9.99 14.36
CA THR A 505 -20.89 10.54 14.04
C THR A 505 -21.12 11.89 14.71
N ARG A 506 -20.76 12.02 15.99
CA ARG A 506 -20.85 13.29 16.71
C ARG A 506 -19.94 14.34 16.09
N PHE A 507 -18.71 13.97 15.71
CA PHE A 507 -17.79 14.88 15.04
C PHE A 507 -18.44 15.45 13.76
N ILE A 508 -18.98 14.61 12.88
CA ILE A 508 -19.54 15.07 11.60
C ILE A 508 -20.71 16.04 11.83
N ILE A 509 -21.56 15.76 12.83
CA ILE A 509 -22.77 16.55 13.12
C ILE A 509 -22.45 17.85 13.88
N THR A 510 -21.43 17.88 14.74
CA THR A 510 -21.19 19.05 15.61
C THR A 510 -19.91 19.81 15.27
N SER A 511 -19.16 19.37 14.25
CA SER A 511 -17.87 19.98 13.92
C SER A 511 -18.05 21.32 13.21
N SER A 512 -17.40 22.34 13.75
CA SER A 512 -17.27 23.65 13.09
C SER A 512 -16.54 23.55 11.75
N LEU A 513 -15.69 22.54 11.53
CA LEU A 513 -15.04 22.29 10.26
C LEU A 513 -16.06 21.95 9.16
N VAL A 514 -16.97 21.02 9.45
CA VAL A 514 -18.05 20.64 8.53
C VAL A 514 -18.97 21.83 8.27
N GLU A 515 -19.17 22.67 9.29
CA GLU A 515 -20.04 23.85 9.19
C GLU A 515 -19.42 24.92 8.28
N GLN A 516 -18.11 25.13 8.43
CA GLN A 516 -17.34 26.03 7.56
C GLN A 516 -17.29 25.50 6.12
N ALA A 517 -17.05 24.20 5.93
CA ALA A 517 -17.08 23.57 4.60
C ALA A 517 -18.45 23.76 3.92
N ALA A 518 -19.55 23.54 4.64
CA ALA A 518 -20.90 23.78 4.13
C ALA A 518 -21.13 25.25 3.75
N LYS A 519 -20.66 26.21 4.56
CA LYS A 519 -20.76 27.66 4.27
C LYS A 519 -19.98 28.06 3.02
N VAL A 520 -18.76 27.54 2.83
CA VAL A 520 -17.96 27.85 1.65
C VAL A 520 -18.60 27.28 0.39
N LYS A 521 -19.11 26.05 0.45
CA LYS A 521 -19.89 25.44 -0.65
C LYS A 521 -21.13 26.25 -0.99
N ALA A 522 -21.90 26.66 0.01
CA ALA A 522 -23.09 27.50 -0.17
C ALA A 522 -22.74 28.80 -0.92
N ARG A 523 -21.63 29.46 -0.56
CA ARG A 523 -21.19 30.68 -1.26
C ARG A 523 -20.78 30.43 -2.70
N SER A 524 -20.24 29.25 -3.00
CA SER A 524 -19.77 28.92 -4.36
C SER A 524 -20.90 28.81 -5.40
N VAL A 525 -22.15 28.59 -4.96
CA VAL A 525 -23.33 28.52 -5.86
C VAL A 525 -23.69 29.88 -6.47
N SER A 526 -23.17 30.99 -5.92
CA SER A 526 -23.42 32.35 -6.45
C SER A 526 -22.97 32.53 -7.91
N LYS A 527 -22.07 31.66 -8.39
CA LYS A 527 -21.60 31.62 -9.79
C LYS A 527 -22.59 30.97 -10.76
N HIS A 528 -23.71 30.44 -10.26
CA HIS A 528 -24.68 29.66 -11.01
C HIS A 528 -26.04 30.36 -11.04
N GLU A 529 -26.61 30.50 -12.23
CA GLU A 529 -27.83 31.29 -12.44
C GLU A 529 -29.10 30.49 -12.15
N SER A 530 -29.21 29.25 -12.62
CA SER A 530 -30.42 28.44 -12.47
C SER A 530 -30.44 27.64 -11.17
N PRO A 531 -31.61 27.41 -10.54
CA PRO A 531 -31.74 26.55 -9.36
C PRO A 531 -31.14 25.15 -9.56
N THR A 532 -31.38 24.53 -10.73
CA THR A 532 -30.81 23.24 -11.09
C THR A 532 -29.28 23.28 -11.12
N SER A 533 -28.68 24.26 -11.78
CA SER A 533 -27.21 24.36 -11.85
C SER A 533 -26.57 24.60 -10.48
N LYS A 534 -27.27 25.27 -9.54
CA LYS A 534 -26.82 25.41 -8.15
C LYS A 534 -26.83 24.06 -7.42
N VAL A 535 -27.91 23.29 -7.55
CA VAL A 535 -28.04 21.95 -6.96
C VAL A 535 -26.97 21.02 -7.54
N GLU A 536 -26.85 20.92 -8.86
CA GLU A 536 -25.82 20.10 -9.51
C GLU A 536 -24.41 20.46 -9.03
N HIS A 537 -24.09 21.76 -8.93
CA HIS A 537 -22.80 22.20 -8.44
C HIS A 537 -22.53 21.76 -6.99
N LEU A 538 -23.53 21.82 -6.10
CA LEU A 538 -23.38 21.33 -4.72
C LEU A 538 -23.11 19.83 -4.68
N PHE A 539 -23.81 19.03 -5.48
CA PHE A 539 -23.60 17.58 -5.56
C PHE A 539 -22.24 17.24 -6.16
N LEU A 540 -21.87 17.84 -7.29
CA LEU A 540 -20.60 17.58 -7.96
C LEU A 540 -19.40 18.03 -7.11
N SER A 541 -19.49 19.17 -6.43
CA SER A 541 -18.40 19.66 -5.60
C SER A 541 -18.26 18.91 -4.27
N THR A 542 -19.28 18.18 -3.81
CA THR A 542 -19.29 17.50 -2.49
C THR A 542 -19.18 15.99 -2.61
N LEU A 543 -20.00 15.39 -3.47
CA LEU A 543 -20.09 13.96 -3.69
C LEU A 543 -19.49 13.55 -5.04
N GLY A 544 -18.95 14.46 -5.85
CA GLY A 544 -18.31 14.08 -7.11
C GLY A 544 -19.23 13.34 -8.09
N ARG A 545 -20.55 13.54 -7.98
CA ARG A 545 -21.57 12.95 -8.86
C ARG A 545 -22.74 13.92 -9.02
N PHE A 546 -23.59 13.66 -10.01
CA PHE A 546 -24.87 14.35 -10.14
C PHE A 546 -25.88 13.85 -9.08
N PRO A 547 -26.87 14.67 -8.71
CA PRO A 547 -27.96 14.24 -7.84
C PRO A 547 -28.81 13.17 -8.55
N GLU A 548 -29.32 12.21 -7.78
CA GLU A 548 -30.38 11.32 -8.25
C GLU A 548 -31.72 12.06 -8.32
N GLY A 549 -32.67 11.59 -9.12
CA GLY A 549 -33.93 12.32 -9.35
C GLY A 549 -34.74 12.65 -8.08
N ARG A 550 -34.68 11.80 -7.04
CA ARG A 550 -35.31 12.09 -5.75
C ARG A 550 -34.57 13.17 -4.97
N GLU A 551 -33.24 13.13 -4.99
CA GLU A 551 -32.36 14.08 -4.32
C GLU A 551 -32.46 15.47 -4.97
N GLU A 552 -32.43 15.51 -6.30
CA GLU A 552 -32.58 16.73 -7.08
C GLU A 552 -33.94 17.39 -6.78
N SER A 553 -35.02 16.60 -6.84
CA SER A 553 -36.38 17.08 -6.55
C SER A 553 -36.50 17.63 -5.12
N ALA A 554 -35.86 17.00 -4.14
CA ALA A 554 -35.88 17.46 -2.75
C ALA A 554 -35.06 18.74 -2.57
N ALA A 555 -33.86 18.80 -3.16
CA ALA A 555 -32.98 19.97 -3.09
C ALA A 555 -33.61 21.19 -3.79
N LEU A 556 -34.24 21.00 -4.95
CA LEU A 556 -34.93 22.06 -5.68
C LEU A 556 -36.14 22.60 -4.90
N ARG A 557 -36.93 21.73 -4.27
CA ARG A 557 -38.03 22.15 -3.39
C ARG A 557 -37.52 22.98 -2.22
N HIS A 558 -36.49 22.49 -1.52
CA HIS A 558 -35.90 23.22 -0.39
C HIS A 558 -35.32 24.58 -0.82
N LEU A 559 -34.67 24.63 -1.97
CA LEU A 559 -34.13 25.87 -2.55
C LEU A 559 -35.23 26.86 -2.94
N ALA A 560 -36.41 26.39 -3.36
CA ALA A 560 -37.56 27.24 -3.65
C ALA A 560 -38.23 27.79 -2.39
N GLU A 561 -38.33 26.98 -1.34
CA GLU A 561 -38.95 27.35 -0.05
C GLU A 561 -38.04 28.27 0.78
N HIS A 562 -36.72 28.05 0.72
CA HIS A 562 -35.73 28.75 1.54
C HIS A 562 -34.50 29.25 0.75
N PRO A 563 -34.65 30.19 -0.22
CA PRO A 563 -33.58 30.54 -1.16
C PRO A 563 -32.25 30.98 -0.54
N GLU A 564 -32.30 31.62 0.64
CA GLU A 564 -31.12 32.15 1.33
C GLU A 564 -30.37 31.09 2.16
N SER A 565 -31.09 30.21 2.87
CA SER A 565 -30.47 29.19 3.75
C SER A 565 -30.25 27.84 3.07
N ALA A 566 -31.07 27.50 2.08
CA ALA A 566 -31.07 26.20 1.44
C ALA A 566 -29.72 25.75 0.87
N PRO A 567 -28.89 26.61 0.23
CA PRO A 567 -27.58 26.17 -0.25
C PRO A 567 -26.67 25.61 0.86
N GLN A 568 -26.71 26.22 2.06
CA GLN A 568 -25.95 25.75 3.21
C GLN A 568 -26.57 24.49 3.81
N ASP A 569 -27.89 24.44 3.94
CA ASP A 569 -28.60 23.26 4.45
C ASP A 569 -28.36 22.03 3.58
N ILE A 570 -28.40 22.19 2.25
CA ILE A 570 -28.12 21.14 1.28
C ILE A 570 -26.65 20.72 1.39
N ALA A 571 -25.69 21.65 1.39
CA ALA A 571 -24.28 21.32 1.53
C ALA A 571 -23.98 20.56 2.83
N TRP A 572 -24.60 20.99 3.94
CA TRP A 572 -24.50 20.34 5.23
C TRP A 572 -25.08 18.92 5.20
N ALA A 573 -26.26 18.73 4.59
CA ALA A 573 -26.87 17.42 4.43
C ALA A 573 -25.95 16.48 3.63
N LEU A 574 -25.37 16.94 2.50
CA LEU A 574 -24.48 16.15 1.66
C LEU A 574 -23.24 15.66 2.41
N LEU A 575 -22.59 16.53 3.20
CA LEU A 575 -21.42 16.19 4.02
C LEU A 575 -21.73 15.20 5.16
N ASN A 576 -23.01 15.03 5.51
CA ASN A 576 -23.49 14.10 6.53
C ASN A 576 -24.13 12.82 5.95
N THR A 577 -24.16 12.65 4.62
CA THR A 577 -24.67 11.42 4.01
C THR A 577 -23.71 10.24 4.19
N SER A 578 -24.23 9.02 4.16
CA SER A 578 -23.39 7.82 4.14
C SER A 578 -22.49 7.75 2.91
N GLU A 579 -22.86 8.34 1.78
CA GLU A 579 -22.00 8.37 0.58
C GLU A 579 -20.73 9.21 0.73
N PHE A 580 -20.72 10.14 1.69
CA PHE A 580 -19.51 10.83 2.07
C PHE A 580 -18.62 9.98 2.99
N LEU A 581 -19.17 8.95 3.63
CA LEU A 581 -18.42 8.01 4.46
C LEU A 581 -18.02 6.74 3.72
N PHE A 582 -18.71 6.39 2.63
CA PHE A 582 -18.54 5.14 1.89
C PHE A 582 -18.21 5.37 0.42
N GLN A 583 -17.43 4.45 -0.16
CA GLN A 583 -17.12 4.36 -1.58
C GLN A 583 -18.10 3.38 -2.24
N PRO A 584 -19.09 3.86 -3.01
CA PRO A 584 -20.13 3.03 -3.62
C PRO A 584 -19.66 2.15 -4.79
#